data_AF-J3HDQ4-F1
#
_entry.id   AF-J3HDQ4-F1
#
_cell.length_a   1.000
_cell.length_b   1.000
_cell.length_c   1.000
_cell.angle_alpha   90.00
_cell.angle_beta   90.00
_cell.angle_gamma   90.00
#
_symmetry.space_group_name_H-M   'P 1'
#
loop_
_entity.id
_entity.type
_entity.pdbx_description
1 polymer ?
#
loop_
_entity_poly.entity_id
_entity_poly.type
_entity_poly.pdbx_seq_one_letter_code
_entity_poly.pdbx_strand_id
1 'polypeptide(L)'
;MKTTQETILILGATGKTGRRITQRLQAADVPVRLGSRGADPAFDWEDRSTWEAVLEGIHAVYISFQPDLAVPGAVETVQAFTD
;
A
#
# COMPACT_ATOMS: atom_id res chain seq x y z
N MET A 1 -11.02 9.14 24.34
CA MET A 1 -11.10 8.32 23.11
C MET A 1 -9.68 8.17 22.60
N LYS A 2 -9.15 6.95 22.47
CA LYS A 2 -7.86 6.73 21.81
C LYS A 2 -8.09 7.02 20.33
N THR A 3 -7.56 8.11 19.81
CA THR A 3 -7.42 8.30 18.36
C THR A 3 -6.42 7.23 17.92
N THR A 4 -6.91 6.10 17.44
CA THR A 4 -6.07 5.12 16.75
C THR A 4 -5.47 5.89 15.59
N GLN A 5 -4.16 6.17 15.62
CA GLN A 5 -3.56 6.92 14.53
C GLN A 5 -3.75 6.12 13.23
N GLU A 6 -4.42 6.75 12.28
CA GLU A 6 -4.83 6.16 11.01
C GLU A 6 -3.58 5.85 10.17
N THR A 7 -3.16 4.58 10.17
CA THR A 7 -1.96 4.16 9.43
C THR A 7 -2.29 4.08 7.95
N ILE A 8 -1.46 4.72 7.12
CA ILE A 8 -1.61 4.71 5.67
C ILE A 8 -0.62 3.71 5.05
N LEU A 9 -1.10 2.77 4.25
CA LEU A 9 -0.27 1.86 3.47
C LEU A 9 0.11 2.50 2.13
N ILE A 10 1.39 2.51 1.79
CA ILE A 10 1.89 3.04 0.51
C ILE A 10 2.42 1.89 -0.34
N LEU A 11 1.64 1.43 -1.33
CA LEU A 11 2.11 0.42 -2.28
C LEU A 11 3.08 1.07 -3.28
N GLY A 12 4.21 0.39 -3.54
CA GLY A 12 5.27 0.98 -4.36
C GLY A 12 6.01 2.12 -3.63
N ALA A 13 6.15 2.01 -2.30
CA ALA A 13 6.76 3.02 -1.44
C ALA A 13 8.17 3.45 -1.86
N THR A 14 8.94 2.60 -2.54
CA THR A 14 10.29 2.91 -3.04
C THR A 14 10.30 3.59 -4.40
N GLY A 15 9.15 3.66 -5.08
CA GLY A 15 8.98 4.27 -6.39
C GLY A 15 8.99 5.80 -6.38
N LYS A 16 8.86 6.39 -7.59
CA LYS A 16 8.94 7.85 -7.80
C LYS A 16 7.90 8.61 -6.95
N THR A 17 6.65 8.17 -6.98
CA THR A 17 5.55 8.83 -6.24
C THR A 17 5.53 8.37 -4.79
N GLY A 18 5.61 7.05 -4.54
CA GLY A 18 5.59 6.46 -3.21
C GLY A 18 6.59 7.10 -2.25
N ARG A 19 7.86 7.23 -2.66
CA ARG A 19 8.91 7.80 -1.80
C ARG A 19 8.57 9.24 -1.35
N ARG A 20 8.01 10.05 -2.24
CA ARG A 20 7.65 11.45 -1.95
C ARG A 20 6.42 11.54 -1.05
N ILE A 21 5.48 10.61 -1.19
CA ILE A 21 4.28 10.53 -0.34
C ILE A 21 4.70 10.11 1.07
N THR A 22 5.47 9.02 1.20
CA THR A 22 6.00 8.52 2.47
C THR A 22 6.74 9.63 3.23
N GLN A 23 7.67 10.34 2.58
CA GLN A 23 8.42 11.43 3.21
C GLN A 23 7.51 12.56 3.75
N ARG A 24 6.45 12.93 3.02
CA ARG A 24 5.51 13.97 3.45
C ARG A 24 4.64 13.54 4.61
N LEU A 25 4.15 12.30 4.59
CA LEU A 25 3.32 11.74 5.68
C LEU A 25 4.15 11.59 6.96
N GLN A 26 5.37 11.09 6.86
CA GLN A 26 6.29 11.01 7.99
C GLN A 26 6.64 12.39 8.57
N ALA A 27 6.87 13.40 7.72
CA ALA A 27 7.12 14.76 8.16
C ALA A 27 5.89 15.42 8.83
N ALA A 28 4.70 14.86 8.67
CA ALA A 28 3.46 15.30 9.30
C ALA A 28 3.04 14.42 10.49
N ASP A 29 3.94 13.55 10.98
CA ASP A 29 3.68 12.60 12.07
C ASP A 29 2.48 11.67 11.81
N VAL A 30 2.19 11.38 10.53
CA VAL A 30 1.18 10.39 10.12
C VAL A 30 1.85 9.02 10.02
N PRO A 31 1.33 7.97 10.68
CA PRO A 31 1.90 6.64 10.57
C PRO A 31 1.78 6.07 9.15
N VAL A 32 2.87 5.44 8.69
CA VAL A 32 2.96 4.88 7.34
C VAL A 32 3.45 3.43 7.40
N ARG A 33 2.78 2.54 6.68
CA ARG A 33 3.30 1.21 6.32
C ARG A 33 3.80 1.22 4.88
N LEU A 34 4.98 0.68 4.64
CA LEU A 34 5.56 0.58 3.29
C LEU A 34 5.16 -0.73 2.65
N GLY A 35 4.42 -0.69 1.54
CA GLY A 35 4.07 -1.87 0.75
C GLY A 35 5.14 -2.14 -0.31
N SER A 36 5.95 -3.17 -0.11
CA SER A 36 6.94 -3.64 -1.08
C SER A 36 7.28 -5.12 -0.86
N ARG A 37 7.89 -5.77 -1.86
CA ARG A 37 8.33 -7.17 -1.76
C ARG A 37 9.37 -7.43 -0.67
N GLY A 38 10.14 -6.40 -0.28
CA GLY A 38 11.16 -6.50 0.77
C GLY A 38 10.74 -5.88 2.10
N ALA A 39 9.46 -5.51 2.26
CA ALA A 39 8.93 -5.01 3.53
C ALA A 39 8.52 -6.16 4.45
N ASP A 40 8.25 -5.85 5.70
CA ASP A 40 7.66 -6.76 6.68
C ASP A 40 6.45 -6.07 7.34
N PRO A 41 5.20 -6.50 7.06
CA PRO A 41 4.81 -7.56 6.13
C PRO A 41 5.11 -7.21 4.65
N ALA A 42 5.43 -8.23 3.85
CA ALA A 42 5.71 -8.08 2.41
C ALA A 42 4.43 -7.88 1.60
N PHE A 43 4.53 -7.18 0.47
CA PHE A 43 3.44 -7.04 -0.51
C PHE A 43 3.92 -7.39 -1.92
N ASP A 44 3.20 -8.26 -2.61
CA ASP A 44 3.39 -8.52 -4.04
C ASP A 44 2.05 -8.64 -4.80
N TRP A 45 1.92 -7.92 -5.92
CA TRP A 45 0.72 -8.01 -6.77
C TRP A 45 0.53 -9.41 -7.38
N GLU A 46 1.62 -10.16 -7.54
CA GLU A 46 1.61 -11.51 -8.12
C GLU A 46 1.33 -12.61 -7.08
N ASP A 47 1.40 -12.29 -5.79
CA ASP A 47 1.18 -13.25 -4.70
C ASP A 47 0.11 -12.75 -3.71
N ARG A 48 -1.13 -13.24 -3.92
CA ARG A 48 -2.30 -12.87 -3.11
C ARG A 48 -2.18 -13.28 -1.64
N SER A 49 -1.34 -14.27 -1.30
CA SER A 49 -1.16 -14.68 0.09
C SER A 49 -0.52 -13.59 0.95
N THR A 50 0.10 -12.60 0.31
CA THR A 50 0.76 -11.47 0.99
C THR A 50 -0.20 -10.31 1.33
N TRP A 51 -1.42 -10.29 0.76
CA TRP A 51 -2.27 -9.10 0.77
C TRP A 51 -2.93 -8.83 2.12
N GLU A 52 -3.43 -9.87 2.78
CA GLU A 52 -4.20 -9.72 4.03
C GLU A 52 -3.32 -9.13 5.15
N ALA A 53 -2.11 -9.66 5.31
CA ALA A 53 -1.18 -9.21 6.35
C ALA A 53 -0.81 -7.72 6.23
N VAL A 54 -0.68 -7.20 4.99
CA VAL A 54 -0.33 -5.78 4.81
C VAL A 54 -1.48 -4.83 5.09
N LEU A 55 -2.73 -5.32 5.04
CA LEU A 55 -3.94 -4.53 5.29
C LEU A 55 -4.34 -4.47 6.77
N GLU A 56 -3.78 -5.34 7.63
CA GLU A 56 -4.13 -5.37 9.05
C GLU A 56 -3.88 -4.02 9.75
N GLY A 57 -4.94 -3.41 10.27
CA GLY A 57 -4.88 -2.13 10.99
C GLY A 57 -4.66 -0.90 10.10
N ILE A 58 -4.79 -1.03 8.78
CA ILE A 58 -4.65 0.08 7.84
C ILE A 58 -5.96 0.86 7.71
N HIS A 59 -5.86 2.18 7.72
CA HIS A 59 -6.99 3.08 7.51
C HIS A 59 -7.22 3.40 6.03
N ALA A 60 -6.14 3.63 5.28
CA ALA A 60 -6.20 3.97 3.86
C ALA A 60 -4.99 3.43 3.10
N VAL A 61 -5.16 3.19 1.81
CA VAL A 61 -4.10 2.67 0.92
C VAL A 61 -3.87 3.64 -0.23
N TYR A 62 -2.61 4.00 -0.46
CA TYR A 62 -2.16 4.54 -1.73
C TYR A 62 -1.77 3.39 -2.67
N ILE A 63 -2.48 3.25 -3.78
CA ILE A 63 -2.27 2.19 -4.76
C ILE A 63 -1.42 2.71 -5.92
N SER A 64 -0.25 2.09 -6.10
CA SER A 64 0.55 2.18 -7.33
C SER A 64 0.56 0.80 -7.99
N PHE A 65 -0.21 0.64 -9.05
CA PHE A 65 -0.29 -0.61 -9.78
C PHE A 65 0.81 -0.69 -10.85
N GLN A 66 1.42 -1.86 -11.01
CA GLN A 66 2.44 -2.15 -12.03
C GLN A 66 2.09 -3.48 -12.70
N PRO A 67 2.21 -3.64 -14.03
CA PRO A 67 2.89 -2.78 -15.01
C PRO A 67 2.15 -1.50 -15.41
N ASP A 68 0.83 -1.52 -15.54
CA ASP A 68 -0.01 -0.36 -15.90
C ASP A 68 -1.49 -0.65 -15.55
N LEU A 69 -2.34 0.36 -15.40
CA LEU A 69 -3.78 0.18 -15.12
C LEU A 69 -4.61 -0.17 -16.37
N ALA A 70 -4.08 0.09 -17.58
CA ALA A 70 -4.76 -0.17 -18.84
C ALA A 70 -4.56 -1.61 -19.36
N VAL A 71 -3.82 -2.45 -18.66
CA VAL A 71 -3.64 -3.85 -19.06
C VAL A 71 -4.86 -4.70 -18.67
N PRO A 72 -5.21 -5.73 -19.47
CA PRO A 72 -6.22 -6.71 -19.07
C PRO A 72 -5.90 -7.31 -17.70
N GLY A 73 -6.90 -7.45 -16.82
CA GLY A 73 -6.72 -8.00 -15.48
C GLY A 73 -6.37 -6.98 -14.40
N ALA A 74 -6.03 -5.73 -14.74
CA ALA A 74 -5.64 -4.72 -13.75
C ALA A 74 -6.79 -4.34 -12.82
N VAL A 75 -7.99 -4.13 -13.39
CA VAL A 75 -9.19 -3.79 -12.62
C VAL A 75 -9.55 -4.93 -11.68
N GLU A 76 -9.57 -6.16 -12.17
CA GLU A 76 -9.89 -7.36 -11.41
C GLU A 76 -8.87 -7.60 -10.28
N THR A 77 -7.59 -7.30 -10.53
CA THR A 77 -6.53 -7.43 -9.52
C THR A 77 -6.66 -6.39 -8.42
N VAL A 78 -6.94 -5.13 -8.78
CA VAL A 78 -7.17 -4.06 -7.80
C VAL A 78 -8.43 -4.34 -6.99
N GLN A 79 -9.52 -4.77 -7.63
CA GLN A 79 -10.76 -5.15 -6.95
C GLN A 79 -10.53 -6.27 -5.94
N ALA A 80 -9.85 -7.34 -6.35
CA ALA A 80 -9.53 -8.45 -5.44
C ALA A 80 -8.66 -8.05 -4.24
N PHE A 81 -7.96 -6.91 -4.32
CA PHE A 81 -7.17 -6.37 -3.21
C PHE A 81 -7.98 -5.41 -2.32
N THR A 82 -9.07 -4.82 -2.83
CA THR A 82 -9.88 -3.81 -2.11
C THR A 82 -11.22 -4.32 -1.58
N ASP A 83 -11.65 -5.51 -2.00
CA ASP A 83 -12.87 -6.18 -1.51
C ASP A 83 -12.68 -6.78 -0.10
#